data_AF-A0A370SRB0-F1
#
_entry.id   AF-A0A370SRB0-F1
#
_cell.length_a   1.000
_cell.length_b   1.000
_cell.length_c   1.000
_cell.angle_alpha   90.00
_cell.angle_beta   90.00
_cell.angle_gamma   90.00
#
_symmetry.space_group_name_H-M   'P 1'
#
loop_
_entity.id
_entity.type
_entity.pdbx_description
1 polymer ?
#
loop_
_entity_poly.entity_id
_entity_poly.type
_entity_poly.pdbx_seq_one_letter_code
_entity_poly.pdbx_strand_id
1 'polypeptide(L)'
;MLVSIVGEVLRCGQLRHTARRFLVMGGSMSKCRFKAFGLIAGLMVGTSAVWAASAPPLSQVKVIKVQSSACGLEDIADGQAQTQCNHSGASIKVYVLEVGYGQNQPQAALDGFEVNGTRAPVCAFDTGNLTECTPGSKTVGSLYTFDLAGKQEGTFTFSNTSINAPRNTMSTQLYIK
;
A
#
# COMPACT_ATOMS: atom_id res chain seq x y z
N MET A 1 -13.56 25.90 -28.86
CA MET A 1 -13.99 24.72 -29.63
C MET A 1 -14.05 23.56 -28.66
N LEU A 2 -15.02 23.60 -27.74
CA LEU A 2 -16.34 22.96 -27.78
C LEU A 2 -16.27 21.44 -27.49
N VAL A 3 -17.03 21.08 -26.45
CA VAL A 3 -17.18 19.79 -25.76
C VAL A 3 -18.10 18.84 -26.54
N SER A 4 -18.05 17.54 -26.19
CA SER A 4 -19.03 16.44 -26.41
C SER A 4 -18.66 15.48 -27.57
N ILE A 5 -18.90 14.15 -27.54
CA ILE A 5 -20.09 13.35 -27.16
C ILE A 5 -19.61 11.88 -26.90
N VAL A 6 -19.82 11.28 -25.72
CA VAL A 6 -20.80 10.22 -25.34
C VAL A 6 -20.88 8.99 -26.28
N GLY A 7 -20.76 7.78 -25.73
CA GLY A 7 -20.90 6.52 -26.46
C GLY A 7 -21.02 5.28 -25.57
N GLU A 8 -22.10 5.25 -24.79
CA GLU A 8 -22.62 4.11 -24.02
C GLU A 8 -22.96 2.94 -24.97
N VAL A 9 -22.43 1.74 -24.74
CA VAL A 9 -22.84 0.51 -25.45
C VAL A 9 -23.64 -0.37 -24.50
N LEU A 10 -24.96 -0.33 -24.70
CA LEU A 10 -25.94 -1.24 -24.09
C LEU A 10 -25.95 -2.61 -24.79
N ARG A 11 -25.88 -3.67 -23.95
CA ARG A 11 -26.75 -4.86 -23.87
C ARG A 11 -27.08 -5.71 -25.11
N CYS A 12 -26.84 -7.02 -24.94
CA CYS A 12 -27.77 -8.10 -25.29
C CYS A 12 -27.87 -9.00 -24.02
N GLY A 13 -28.97 -9.01 -23.24
CA GLY A 13 -30.22 -9.76 -23.45
C GLY A 13 -30.24 -10.94 -22.45
N GLN A 14 -31.25 -11.24 -21.63
CA GLN A 14 -32.68 -10.90 -21.62
C GLN A 14 -33.24 -11.01 -20.19
N LEU A 15 -34.09 -10.04 -19.83
CA LEU A 15 -35.15 -10.13 -18.83
C LEU A 15 -36.34 -10.93 -19.39
N ARG A 16 -37.14 -11.54 -18.51
CA ARG A 16 -38.62 -11.52 -18.42
C ARG A 16 -38.98 -12.43 -17.24
N HIS A 17 -39.79 -12.03 -16.26
CA HIS A 17 -41.20 -11.69 -16.43
C HIS A 17 -41.68 -10.66 -15.40
N THR A 18 -42.29 -9.61 -15.93
CA THR A 18 -43.34 -8.79 -15.28
C THR A 18 -44.60 -9.62 -15.02
N ALA A 19 -45.19 -9.47 -13.83
CA ALA A 19 -46.58 -9.88 -13.60
C ALA A 19 -47.38 -8.69 -13.03
N ARG A 20 -48.30 -8.18 -13.86
CA ARG A 20 -49.32 -7.19 -13.51
C ARG A 20 -50.44 -7.86 -12.71
N ARG A 21 -51.03 -7.07 -11.79
CA ARG A 21 -52.30 -7.31 -11.09
C ARG A 21 -53.43 -7.70 -12.06
N PHE A 22 -54.17 -8.75 -11.71
CA PHE A 22 -55.56 -8.95 -12.10
C PHE A 22 -56.38 -9.18 -10.82
N LEU A 23 -57.47 -8.45 -10.69
CA LEU A 23 -58.46 -8.50 -9.62
C LEU A 23 -59.64 -9.30 -10.17
N VAL A 24 -60.23 -10.24 -9.43
CA VAL A 24 -61.66 -10.63 -9.46
C VAL A 24 -61.97 -11.77 -8.46
N MET A 25 -63.04 -11.53 -7.71
CA MET A 25 -63.98 -12.38 -6.95
C MET A 25 -63.52 -13.65 -6.19
N GLY A 26 -63.71 -13.59 -4.86
CA GLY A 26 -64.91 -14.14 -4.21
C GLY A 26 -65.02 -15.67 -4.11
N GLY A 27 -64.89 -16.19 -2.88
CA GLY A 27 -65.26 -17.57 -2.55
C GLY A 27 -64.98 -17.90 -1.09
N SER A 28 -66.00 -18.35 -0.37
CA SER A 28 -66.08 -18.50 1.08
C SER A 28 -65.75 -19.92 1.56
N MET A 29 -65.36 -20.01 2.85
CA MET A 29 -65.34 -21.21 3.73
C MET A 29 -64.19 -22.21 3.48
N SER A 30 -63.56 -22.86 4.46
CA SER A 30 -63.86 -23.05 5.88
C SER A 30 -62.55 -23.32 6.64
N LYS A 31 -62.56 -23.06 7.94
CA LYS A 31 -61.40 -23.12 8.85
C LYS A 31 -60.88 -24.55 8.97
N CYS A 32 -59.57 -24.76 8.76
CA CYS A 32 -58.86 -25.88 9.36
C CYS A 32 -57.56 -25.35 9.98
N ARG A 33 -57.56 -25.24 11.31
CA ARG A 33 -56.38 -24.88 12.09
C ARG A 33 -55.60 -26.14 12.40
N PHE A 34 -54.40 -26.30 11.84
CA PHE A 34 -53.38 -27.17 12.40
C PHE A 34 -52.01 -26.49 12.41
N LYS A 35 -51.29 -26.78 13.48
CA LYS A 35 -50.23 -25.99 14.11
C LYS A 35 -48.91 -26.06 13.34
N ALA A 36 -48.18 -24.95 13.38
CA ALA A 36 -46.79 -24.84 12.95
C ALA A 36 -45.84 -25.59 13.90
N PHE A 37 -44.93 -26.38 13.33
CA PHE A 37 -43.61 -26.82 13.81
C PHE A 37 -42.96 -27.40 12.53
N GLY A 38 -41.89 -26.90 11.91
CA GLY A 38 -40.72 -26.20 12.40
C GLY A 38 -39.51 -26.91 11.77
N LEU A 39 -39.19 -26.59 10.51
CA LEU A 39 -38.01 -27.12 9.80
C LEU A 39 -37.38 -25.99 8.98
N ILE A 40 -36.45 -25.26 9.60
CA ILE A 40 -35.52 -24.36 8.90
C ILE A 40 -34.16 -25.05 8.94
N ALA A 41 -33.87 -25.84 7.90
CA ALA A 41 -32.50 -26.26 7.62
C ALA A 41 -31.80 -25.09 6.91
N GLY A 42 -31.15 -24.23 7.70
CA GLY A 42 -30.39 -23.08 7.17
C GLY A 42 -29.11 -23.53 6.49
N LEU A 43 -28.98 -23.19 5.20
CA LEU A 43 -27.74 -23.28 4.43
C LEU A 43 -26.62 -22.51 5.15
N MET A 44 -25.64 -23.21 5.71
CA MET A 44 -24.36 -22.62 6.11
C MET A 44 -23.52 -22.44 4.84
N VAL A 45 -23.66 -21.29 4.17
CA VAL A 45 -22.74 -20.89 3.10
C VAL A 45 -21.41 -20.59 3.78
N GLY A 46 -20.45 -21.50 3.62
CA GLY A 46 -19.10 -21.35 4.15
C GLY A 46 -18.44 -20.12 3.54
N THR A 47 -18.25 -19.08 4.35
CA THR A 47 -17.38 -17.97 4.00
C THR A 47 -15.94 -18.47 4.15
N SER A 48 -15.21 -18.52 3.05
CA SER A 48 -13.76 -18.76 3.09
C SER A 48 -13.12 -17.59 3.84
N ALA A 49 -12.70 -17.82 5.09
CA ALA A 49 -11.93 -16.86 5.86
C ALA A 49 -10.56 -16.67 5.17
N VAL A 50 -10.39 -15.56 4.48
CA VAL A 50 -9.08 -15.12 4.00
C VAL A 50 -8.34 -14.56 5.21
N TRP A 51 -7.42 -15.34 5.77
CA TRP A 51 -6.53 -14.87 6.84
C TRP A 51 -5.46 -13.97 6.21
N ALA A 52 -5.47 -12.69 6.56
CA ALA A 52 -4.36 -11.80 6.25
C ALA A 52 -3.11 -12.26 7.02
N ALA A 53 -1.98 -12.39 6.33
CA ALA A 53 -0.71 -12.66 6.98
C ALA A 53 -0.33 -11.48 7.90
N SER A 54 0.25 -11.78 9.08
CA SER A 54 0.68 -10.73 10.00
C SER A 54 1.83 -9.92 9.38
N ALA A 55 1.67 -8.61 9.32
CA ALA A 55 2.74 -7.68 8.99
C ALA A 55 3.81 -7.68 10.11
N PRO A 56 5.11 -7.91 9.82
CA PRO A 56 6.16 -7.81 10.83
C PRO A 56 6.29 -6.38 11.41
N PRO A 57 6.72 -6.22 12.68
CA PRO A 57 7.08 -4.91 13.21
C PRO A 57 8.24 -4.30 12.43
N LEU A 58 8.32 -2.96 12.43
CA LEU A 58 9.46 -2.24 11.86
C LEU A 58 10.75 -2.69 12.53
N SER A 59 11.69 -3.22 11.75
CA SER A 59 12.93 -3.82 12.26
C SER A 59 14.18 -3.13 11.73
N GLN A 60 14.09 -2.34 10.66
CA GLN A 60 15.23 -1.64 10.09
C GLN A 60 14.80 -0.48 9.20
N VAL A 61 15.59 0.60 9.24
CA VAL A 61 15.57 1.68 8.25
C VAL A 61 17.02 1.98 7.86
N LYS A 62 17.32 2.08 6.57
CA LYS A 62 18.69 2.33 6.07
C LYS A 62 18.66 3.16 4.80
N VAL A 63 19.57 4.12 4.68
CA VAL A 63 19.89 4.68 3.36
C VAL A 63 20.67 3.62 2.59
N ILE A 64 20.17 3.24 1.42
CA ILE A 64 20.81 2.19 0.60
C ILE A 64 21.49 2.76 -0.64
N LYS A 65 20.99 3.90 -1.16
CA LYS A 65 21.53 4.52 -2.37
C LYS A 65 21.36 6.04 -2.33
N VAL A 66 22.28 6.75 -2.98
CA VAL A 66 22.16 8.16 -3.33
C VAL A 66 22.39 8.32 -4.82
N GLN A 67 21.56 9.11 -5.51
CA GLN A 67 21.70 9.37 -6.94
C GLN A 67 21.79 10.86 -7.22
N SER A 68 22.72 11.26 -8.07
CA SER A 68 22.83 12.62 -8.61
C SER A 68 23.32 12.60 -10.06
N SER A 69 23.22 13.72 -10.77
CA SER A 69 23.82 13.84 -12.10
C SER A 69 25.35 13.90 -12.06
N ALA A 70 25.93 14.33 -10.94
CA ALA A 70 27.38 14.49 -10.78
C ALA A 70 28.12 13.18 -10.50
N CYS A 71 27.54 12.30 -9.67
CA CYS A 71 28.17 11.00 -9.33
C CYS A 71 27.42 9.79 -9.91
N GLY A 72 26.22 9.98 -10.47
CA GLY A 72 25.37 8.85 -10.83
C GLY A 72 24.79 8.20 -9.58
N LEU A 73 24.67 6.87 -9.59
CA LEU A 73 24.10 6.09 -8.49
C LEU A 73 25.22 5.52 -7.62
N GLU A 74 25.22 5.87 -6.34
CA GLU A 74 26.13 5.34 -5.32
C GLU A 74 25.38 4.39 -4.39
N ASP A 75 25.93 3.20 -4.14
CA ASP A 75 25.46 2.29 -3.09
C ASP A 75 26.06 2.70 -1.73
N ILE A 76 25.22 2.71 -0.70
CA ILE A 76 25.61 3.10 0.66
C ILE A 76 25.79 1.82 1.49
N ALA A 77 27.01 1.62 2.00
CA ALA A 77 27.30 0.45 2.83
C ALA A 77 26.69 0.58 4.23
N ASP A 78 26.50 -0.57 4.89
CA ASP A 78 26.03 -0.61 6.27
C ASP A 78 26.96 0.20 7.21
N GLY A 79 26.37 1.16 7.93
CA GLY A 79 27.11 2.02 8.86
C GLY A 79 27.94 3.12 8.19
N GLN A 80 27.85 3.28 6.86
CA GLN A 80 28.50 4.39 6.16
C GLN A 80 27.92 5.73 6.62
N ALA A 81 28.77 6.58 7.19
CA ALA A 81 28.35 7.87 7.77
C ALA A 81 28.22 8.99 6.73
N GLN A 82 28.86 8.85 5.57
CA GLN A 82 28.87 9.86 4.51
C GLN A 82 28.99 9.25 3.11
N THR A 83 28.53 9.95 2.07
CA THR A 83 28.78 9.57 0.67
C THR A 83 30.27 9.60 0.34
N GLN A 84 30.70 8.70 -0.55
CA GLN A 84 32.07 8.64 -1.07
C GLN A 84 32.26 9.67 -2.18
N CYS A 85 31.25 9.86 -3.01
CA CYS A 85 31.18 10.90 -4.02
C CYS A 85 30.69 12.24 -3.48
N ASN A 86 31.03 13.30 -4.21
CA ASN A 86 30.34 14.59 -4.12
C ASN A 86 29.11 14.56 -5.04
N HIS A 87 27.93 14.50 -4.47
CA HIS A 87 26.65 14.56 -5.16
C HIS A 87 26.25 16.02 -5.34
N SER A 88 25.97 16.39 -6.58
CA SER A 88 25.52 17.74 -6.92
C SER A 88 24.65 17.71 -8.17
N GLY A 89 24.01 18.84 -8.46
CA GLY A 89 23.09 18.99 -9.57
C GLY A 89 21.63 19.04 -9.15
N ALA A 90 20.74 19.16 -10.14
CA ALA A 90 19.31 19.17 -9.89
C ALA A 90 18.83 17.77 -9.47
N SER A 91 17.90 17.71 -8.51
CA SER A 91 17.20 16.49 -8.09
C SER A 91 18.12 15.35 -7.62
N ILE A 92 18.89 15.61 -6.55
CA ILE A 92 19.56 14.54 -5.80
C ILE A 92 18.47 13.65 -5.17
N LYS A 93 18.56 12.34 -5.39
CA LYS A 93 17.63 11.35 -4.84
C LYS A 93 18.28 10.53 -3.75
N VAL A 94 17.56 10.35 -2.64
CA VAL A 94 17.96 9.47 -1.54
C VAL A 94 16.99 8.31 -1.43
N TYR A 95 17.52 7.09 -1.42
CA TYR A 95 16.75 5.87 -1.35
C TYR A 95 16.89 5.26 0.04
N VAL A 96 15.77 5.17 0.76
CA VAL A 96 15.71 4.58 2.10
C VAL A 96 14.94 3.28 2.05
N LEU A 97 15.56 2.20 2.50
CA LEU A 97 14.92 0.93 2.70
C LEU A 97 14.34 0.84 4.11
N GLU A 98 13.05 0.54 4.19
CA GLU A 98 12.31 0.16 5.40
C GLU A 98 12.04 -1.34 5.37
N VAL A 99 12.45 -2.08 6.40
CA VAL A 99 12.11 -3.51 6.59
C VAL A 99 11.17 -3.66 7.77
N GLY A 100 10.07 -4.38 7.55
CA GLY A 100 8.91 -4.35 8.44
C GLY A 100 8.01 -3.15 8.12
N TYR A 101 7.03 -2.91 8.99
CA TYR A 101 5.98 -1.93 8.73
C TYR A 101 6.06 -0.74 9.68
N GLY A 102 6.43 0.42 9.15
CA GLY A 102 6.36 1.71 9.83
C GLY A 102 5.05 2.47 9.61
N GLN A 103 4.86 3.58 10.31
CA GLN A 103 3.72 4.48 10.13
C GLN A 103 3.70 5.04 8.70
N ASN A 104 2.52 5.47 8.26
CA ASN A 104 2.35 6.02 6.90
C ASN A 104 3.01 7.39 6.71
N GLN A 105 3.34 8.09 7.79
CA GLN A 105 3.98 9.40 7.80
C GLN A 105 5.35 9.32 8.50
N PRO A 106 6.40 8.84 7.80
CA PRO A 106 7.75 8.94 8.33
C PRO A 106 8.22 10.40 8.39
N GLN A 107 9.27 10.65 9.16
CA GLN A 107 9.94 11.94 9.19
C GLN A 107 11.21 11.86 8.34
N ALA A 108 11.38 12.79 7.40
CA ALA A 108 12.57 12.88 6.58
C ALA A 108 12.99 14.34 6.41
N ALA A 109 14.27 14.63 6.62
CA ALA A 109 14.79 15.99 6.54
C ALA A 109 16.22 16.01 6.01
N LEU A 110 16.59 17.12 5.36
CA LEU A 110 17.97 17.49 5.06
C LEU A 110 18.31 18.73 5.88
N ASP A 111 19.29 18.61 6.78
CA ASP A 111 19.70 19.65 7.74
C ASP A 111 18.52 20.23 8.54
N GLY A 112 17.58 19.36 8.92
CA GLY A 112 16.39 19.73 9.70
C GLY A 112 15.23 20.32 8.88
N PHE A 113 15.41 20.53 7.57
CA PHE A 113 14.32 20.94 6.69
C PHE A 113 13.66 19.72 6.06
N GLU A 114 12.35 19.60 6.18
CA GLU A 114 11.59 18.48 5.64
C GLU A 114 11.82 18.31 4.13
N VAL A 115 11.89 17.05 3.71
CA VAL A 115 11.97 16.66 2.30
C VAL A 115 10.85 15.69 1.96
N ASN A 116 10.28 15.85 0.77
CA ASN A 116 9.19 15.01 0.31
C ASN A 116 9.73 13.77 -0.39
N GLY A 117 9.01 12.66 -0.22
CA GLY A 117 9.35 11.41 -0.85
C GLY A 117 8.13 10.62 -1.28
N THR A 118 8.38 9.63 -2.12
CA THR A 118 7.41 8.62 -2.54
C THR A 118 7.73 7.29 -1.88
N ARG A 119 6.73 6.41 -1.76
CA ARG A 119 6.85 5.09 -1.13
C ARG A 119 6.39 4.02 -2.11
N ALA A 120 7.20 2.99 -2.29
CA ALA A 120 6.86 1.78 -3.03
C ALA A 120 7.00 0.53 -2.15
N PRO A 121 6.14 -0.49 -2.30
CA PRO A 121 6.27 -1.73 -1.54
C PRO A 121 7.51 -2.52 -2.01
N VAL A 122 8.23 -3.12 -1.06
CA VAL A 122 9.27 -4.12 -1.37
C VAL A 122 8.83 -5.50 -0.91
N CYS A 123 9.17 -6.51 -1.70
CA CYS A 123 8.81 -7.89 -1.46
C CYS A 123 10.07 -8.73 -1.20
N ALA A 124 9.93 -9.73 -0.34
CA ALA A 124 10.95 -10.76 -0.21
C ALA A 124 10.70 -11.82 -1.29
N PHE A 125 11.76 -12.21 -2.01
CA PHE A 125 11.82 -13.51 -2.66
C PHE A 125 12.55 -14.50 -1.74
N ASP A 126 12.34 -15.79 -1.97
CA ASP A 126 12.85 -16.90 -1.14
C ASP A 126 14.38 -16.89 -0.92
N THR A 127 15.12 -16.03 -1.65
CA THR A 127 16.57 -15.84 -1.57
C THR A 127 17.03 -14.73 -0.60
N GLY A 128 16.11 -14.03 0.07
CA GLY A 128 16.44 -13.01 1.08
C GLY A 128 16.86 -11.63 0.55
N ASN A 129 16.93 -11.47 -0.77
CA ASN A 129 17.17 -10.17 -1.42
C ASN A 129 15.84 -9.43 -1.61
N LEU A 130 15.83 -8.14 -1.30
CA LEU A 130 14.66 -7.27 -1.42
C LEU A 130 14.54 -6.77 -2.86
N THR A 131 13.40 -7.02 -3.49
CA THR A 131 13.14 -6.61 -4.87
C THR A 131 11.79 -5.92 -4.99
N GLU A 132 11.50 -5.39 -6.18
CA GLU A 132 10.17 -4.95 -6.55
C GLU A 132 9.15 -6.08 -6.41
N CYS A 133 7.92 -5.72 -6.02
CA CYS A 133 6.83 -6.65 -5.82
C CYS A 133 6.19 -7.07 -7.15
N THR A 134 6.08 -8.38 -7.39
CA THR A 134 5.22 -8.94 -8.45
C THR A 134 3.84 -9.35 -7.90
N PRO A 135 2.80 -9.48 -8.72
CA PRO A 135 1.48 -9.94 -8.26
C PRO A 135 1.57 -11.27 -7.52
N GLY A 136 1.02 -11.32 -6.30
CA GLY A 136 1.05 -12.51 -5.43
C GLY A 136 2.25 -12.59 -4.48
N SER A 137 3.25 -11.71 -4.61
CA SER A 137 4.38 -11.62 -3.68
C SER A 137 3.97 -11.01 -2.34
N LYS A 138 4.66 -11.40 -1.27
CA LYS A 138 4.45 -10.84 0.08
C LYS A 138 5.31 -9.60 0.28
N THR A 139 4.66 -8.46 0.51
CA THR A 139 5.34 -7.24 0.95
C THR A 139 5.99 -7.47 2.32
N VAL A 140 7.24 -7.05 2.46
CA VAL A 140 8.02 -7.16 3.71
C VAL A 140 8.56 -5.82 4.18
N GLY A 141 8.29 -4.74 3.44
CA GLY A 141 8.82 -3.42 3.75
C GLY A 141 8.44 -2.37 2.72
N SER A 142 9.18 -1.27 2.69
CA SER A 142 9.02 -0.22 1.70
C SER A 142 10.34 0.39 1.24
N LEU A 143 10.38 0.82 -0.02
CA LEU A 143 11.42 1.68 -0.55
C LEU A 143 10.87 3.10 -0.61
N TYR A 144 11.53 4.01 0.09
CA TYR A 144 11.27 5.43 0.01
C TYR A 144 12.26 6.07 -0.96
N THR A 145 11.77 6.98 -1.79
CA THR A 145 12.59 7.82 -2.68
C THR A 145 12.32 9.28 -2.38
N PHE A 146 13.30 9.98 -1.84
CA PHE A 146 13.24 11.41 -1.53
C PHE A 146 13.95 12.22 -2.61
N ASP A 147 13.40 13.38 -2.98
CA ASP A 147 14.09 14.38 -3.81
C ASP A 147 14.51 15.54 -2.89
N LEU A 148 15.80 15.89 -2.90
CA LEU A 148 16.34 16.96 -2.06
C LEU A 148 15.97 18.38 -2.55
N ALA A 149 15.13 18.49 -3.58
CA ALA A 149 14.51 19.72 -4.07
C ALA A 149 15.53 20.83 -4.41
N GLY A 150 16.68 20.44 -4.98
CA GLY A 150 17.74 21.35 -5.41
C GLY A 150 18.77 21.71 -4.33
N LYS A 151 18.65 21.18 -3.11
CA LYS A 151 19.72 21.23 -2.12
C LYS A 151 20.85 20.27 -2.51
N GLN A 152 22.10 20.71 -2.34
CA GLN A 152 23.27 20.02 -2.91
C GLN A 152 24.09 19.24 -1.89
N GLU A 153 24.10 19.64 -0.62
CA GLU A 153 24.83 18.97 0.45
C GLU A 153 24.00 19.01 1.74
N GLY A 154 24.35 18.15 2.71
CA GLY A 154 23.76 18.19 4.03
C GLY A 154 23.60 16.82 4.69
N THR A 155 23.16 16.82 5.94
CA THR A 155 22.83 15.60 6.67
C THR A 155 21.39 15.22 6.40
N PHE A 156 21.21 14.15 5.64
CA PHE A 156 19.91 13.52 5.48
C PHE A 156 19.59 12.68 6.72
N THR A 157 18.35 12.79 7.19
CA THR A 157 17.82 12.02 8.31
C THR A 157 16.48 11.41 7.92
N PHE A 158 16.24 10.18 8.37
CA PHE A 158 14.96 9.50 8.25
C PHE A 158 14.62 8.80 9.56
N SER A 159 13.36 8.87 9.98
CA SER A 159 12.84 8.06 11.07
C SER A 159 11.40 7.62 10.83
N ASN A 160 11.07 6.45 11.33
CA ASN A 160 9.70 5.95 11.35
C ASN A 160 9.44 5.12 12.60
N THR A 161 8.17 5.04 13.02
CA THR A 161 7.74 4.25 14.17
C THR A 161 6.98 3.02 13.69
N SER A 162 7.22 1.87 14.31
CA SER A 162 6.52 0.63 13.99
C SER A 162 5.00 0.76 14.14
N ILE A 163 4.22 0.24 13.18
CA ILE A 163 2.77 0.11 13.33
C ILE A 163 2.35 -1.08 14.21
N ASN A 164 3.30 -1.95 14.55
CA ASN A 164 3.08 -3.11 15.40
C ASN A 164 3.81 -2.95 16.73
N ALA A 165 3.33 -3.62 17.77
CA ALA A 165 4.03 -3.68 19.06
C ALA A 165 5.48 -4.17 18.86
N PRO A 166 6.45 -3.63 19.61
CA PRO A 166 6.32 -2.70 20.73
C PRO A 166 6.32 -1.20 20.36
N ARG A 167 6.03 -0.82 19.09
CA ARG A 167 6.02 0.58 18.62
C ARG A 167 7.38 1.28 18.70
N ASN A 168 8.45 0.54 18.47
CA ASN A 168 9.80 1.13 18.41
C ASN A 168 9.91 2.13 17.26
N THR A 169 10.69 3.19 17.48
CA THR A 169 11.11 4.13 16.44
C THR A 169 12.50 3.74 15.94
N MET A 170 12.64 3.62 14.63
CA MET A 170 13.91 3.38 13.95
C MET A 170 14.32 4.64 13.22
N SER A 171 15.63 4.92 13.18
CA SER A 171 16.19 6.07 12.47
C SER A 171 17.48 5.73 11.74
N THR A 172 17.80 6.54 10.74
CA THR A 172 19.06 6.50 9.99
C THR A 172 19.46 7.91 9.60
N GLN A 173 20.76 8.13 9.40
CA GLN A 173 21.31 9.38 8.91
C GLN A 173 22.46 9.12 7.94
N LEU A 174 22.67 10.04 7.02
CA LEU A 174 23.78 10.02 6.08
C LEU A 174 24.18 11.46 5.75
N TYR A 175 25.47 11.78 5.86
CA TYR A 175 25.99 13.02 5.31
C TYR A 175 26.20 12.90 3.80
N ILE A 176 25.57 13.79 3.04
CA ILE A 176 25.69 13.87 1.58
C ILE A 176 26.57 15.08 1.30
N LYS A 177 27.79 14.82 0.83
CA LYS A 177 28.70 15.83 0.27
C LYS A 177 28.57 15.89 -1.24
#